data_AF-B8AGF9-F1
#
_entry.id   AF-B8AGF9-F1
#
_cell.length_a   1.000
_cell.length_b   1.000
_cell.length_c   1.000
_cell.angle_alpha   90.00
_cell.angle_beta   90.00
_cell.angle_gamma   90.00
#
_symmetry.space_group_name_H-M   'P 1'
#
loop_
_entity.id
_entity.type
_entity.pdbx_description
1 polymer ?
#
loop_
_entity_poly.entity_id
_entity_poly.type
_entity_poly.pdbx_seq_one_letter_code
_entity_poly.pdbx_strand_id
1 'polypeptide(L)' 'MSVSDCDIDPYGVVNNAVYANYVERAREELAAILGVSASTVACTGKALAISEQNLNYLAPLKVLPPYSPKIK' A
#
# COMPACT_ATOMS: atom_id res chain seq x y z
N MET A 1 -7.35 3.12 1.89
CA MET A 1 -6.53 3.30 0.67
C MET A 1 -7.39 3.10 -0.56
N SER A 2 -7.27 3.97 -1.55
CA SER A 2 -7.80 3.77 -2.91
C SER A 2 -6.65 3.46 -3.87
N VAL A 3 -6.95 2.71 -4.93
CA VAL A 3 -6.02 2.46 -6.05
C VAL A 3 -6.06 3.68 -6.96
N SER A 4 -4.91 4.26 -7.27
CA SER A 4 -4.76 5.35 -8.23
C SER A 4 -4.61 4.80 -9.65
N ASP A 5 -4.96 5.59 -10.67
CA ASP A 5 -4.68 5.22 -12.07
C ASP A 5 -3.17 5.01 -12.33
N CYS A 6 -2.31 5.71 -11.57
CA CYS A 6 -0.85 5.55 -11.64
C CYS A 6 -0.36 4.20 -11.09
N ASP A 7 -1.19 3.50 -10.33
CA ASP A 7 -0.84 2.20 -9.74
C ASP A 7 -0.98 1.06 -10.76
N ILE A 8 -1.59 1.33 -11.92
CA ILE A 8 -1.98 0.35 -12.93
C ILE A 8 -0.88 0.15 -13.96
N ASP A 9 -0.54 -1.11 -14.21
CA ASP A 9 0.41 -1.51 -15.22
C ASP A 9 -0.23 -1.65 -16.62
N PRO A 10 0.56 -1.88 -17.69
CA PRO A 10 0.03 -2.03 -19.04
C PRO A 10 -0.98 -3.19 -19.24
N TYR A 11 -1.10 -4.11 -18.28
CA TYR A 11 -2.07 -5.21 -18.30
C TYR A 11 -3.39 -4.85 -17.59
N GLY A 12 -3.53 -3.61 -17.10
CA GLY A 12 -4.76 -3.14 -16.46
C GLY A 12 -4.95 -3.65 -15.04
N VAL A 13 -3.88 -4.09 -14.38
CA VAL A 13 -3.87 -4.53 -12.99
C VAL A 13 -2.87 -3.71 -12.19
N VAL A 14 -2.99 -3.71 -10.87
CA VAL A 14 -2.02 -3.01 -10.02
C VAL A 14 -0.63 -3.63 -10.19
N ASN A 15 0.37 -2.79 -10.46
CA ASN A 15 1.76 -3.19 -10.58
C ASN A 15 2.25 -3.83 -9.28
N ASN A 16 2.96 -4.97 -9.37
CA ASN A 16 3.43 -5.71 -8.22
C ASN A 16 4.29 -4.88 -7.24
N ALA A 17 5.08 -3.93 -7.73
CA ALA A 17 5.94 -3.07 -6.93
C ALA A 17 5.15 -2.09 -6.07
N VAL A 18 3.94 -1.71 -6.51
CA VAL A 18 3.09 -0.75 -5.79
C VAL A 18 2.51 -1.35 -4.50
N TYR A 19 2.34 -2.67 -4.44
CA TYR A 19 1.86 -3.34 -3.23
C TYR A 19 2.77 -3.08 -2.01
N ALA A 20 4.08 -2.94 -2.22
CA ALA A 20 5.02 -2.60 -1.16
C ALA A 20 4.70 -1.24 -0.52
N ASN A 21 4.31 -0.24 -1.34
CA ASN A 21 3.94 1.09 -0.85
C ASN A 21 2.64 1.06 -0.04
N TYR A 22 1.67 0.22 -0.43
CA TYR A 22 0.44 0.05 0.34
C TYR A 22 0.73 -0.55 1.72
N VAL A 23 1.57 -1.57 1.79
CA VAL A 23 1.97 -2.19 3.06
C VAL A 23 2.78 -1.21 3.91
N GLU A 24 3.69 -0.44 3.30
CA GLU A 24 4.45 0.60 4.01
C GLU A 24 3.52 1.64 4.65
N ARG A 25 2.59 2.21 3.89
CA ARG A 25 1.68 3.23 4.42
C ARG A 25 0.77 2.67 5.52
N ALA A 26 0.27 1.44 5.37
CA ALA A 26 -0.49 0.78 6.44
C ALA A 26 0.36 0.57 7.70
N ARG A 27 1.64 0.20 7.55
CA ARG A 27 2.59 0.06 8.65
C ARG A 27 2.84 1.39 9.35
N GLU A 28 3.03 2.48 8.61
CA GLU A 28 3.23 3.81 9.20
C GLU A 28 1.99 4.28 9.97
N GLU A 29 0.79 4.08 9.40
CA GLU A 29 -0.48 4.36 10.09
C GLU A 29 -0.61 3.56 11.39
N LEU A 30 -0.32 2.26 11.35
CA LEU A 30 -0.33 1.40 12.54
C LEU A 30 0.74 1.81 13.57
N ALA A 31 1.96 2.11 13.12
CA ALA A 31 3.06 2.52 13.99
C ALA A 31 2.74 3.84 14.69
N ALA A 32 2.08 4.77 14.01
CA ALA A 32 1.59 6.01 14.60
C ALA A 32 0.54 5.76 15.69
N ILE A 33 -0.43 4.86 15.46
CA ILE A 33 -1.44 4.47 16.46
C ILE A 33 -0.77 3.84 17.70
N LEU A 34 0.28 3.05 17.50
CA LEU A 34 1.03 2.38 18.57
C LEU A 34 2.09 3.27 19.23
N GLY A 35 2.30 4.51 18.75
CA GLY A 35 3.32 5.43 19.28
C GLY A 35 4.77 5.03 18.98
N VAL A 36 5.00 4.22 17.94
CA VAL A 36 6.32 3.70 17.53
C VAL A 36 6.64 4.05 16.08
N SER A 37 6.09 5.15 15.57
CA SER A 37 6.39 5.65 14.22
C SER A 37 7.88 5.96 14.04
N ALA A 38 8.33 5.99 12.78
CA ALA A 38 9.72 6.33 12.47
C ALA A 38 10.10 7.72 13.04
N SER A 39 9.16 8.67 13.01
CA SER A 39 9.34 10.00 13.60
C SER A 39 9.51 9.97 15.13
N THR A 40 8.68 9.22 15.85
CA THR A 40 8.81 9.07 17.31
C THR A 40 10.14 8.41 17.68
N VAL A 41 10.57 7.40 16.93
CA VAL A 41 11.88 6.75 17.12
C VAL A 41 13.02 7.74 16.85
N ALA A 42 12.92 8.54 15.79
CA ALA A 42 13.92 9.57 15.44
C ALA A 42 14.09 10.63 16.54
N CYS A 43 13.01 11.04 17.22
CA CYS A 43 13.08 11.96 18.36
C CYS A 43 13.92 11.42 19.54
N THR A 44 14.17 10.10 19.60
CA THR A 44 15.05 9.48 20.61
C THR A 44 16.50 9.33 20.15
N GLY A 45 16.87 9.88 18.98
CA GLY A 45 18.20 9.72 18.38
C GLY A 45 18.45 8.36 17.76
N LYS A 46 17.38 7.59 17.48
CA LYS A 46 17.45 6.25 16.86
C LYS A 46 16.85 6.27 15.46
N ALA A 47 17.13 5.23 14.68
CA ALA A 47 16.54 5.02 13.37
C ALA A 47 15.76 3.70 13.34
N LEU A 48 14.69 3.66 12.55
CA LEU A 48 13.93 2.46 12.26
C LEU A 48 14.20 2.04 10.81
N ALA A 49 14.48 0.76 10.60
CA ALA A 49 14.68 0.19 9.29
C ALA A 49 13.90 -1.12 9.16
N ILE A 50 13.46 -1.41 7.94
CA ILE A 50 12.80 -2.66 7.59
C ILE A 50 13.88 -3.63 7.14
N SER A 51 14.08 -4.70 7.92
CA SER A 51 15.11 -5.70 7.60
C SER A 51 14.72 -6.56 6.41
N GLU A 52 13.43 -6.87 6.25
CA GLU A 52 12.92 -7.76 5.21
C GLU A 52 11.43 -7.47 4.97
N GLN A 53 10.99 -7.64 3.72
CA GLN A 53 9.57 -7.59 3.34
C GLN A 53 9.27 -8.65 2.29
N ASN A 54 8.37 -9.58 2.62
CA ASN A 54 7.94 -10.67 1.74
C ASN A 54 6.47 -10.50 1.36
N LEU A 55 6.17 -10.59 0.06
CA LEU A 55 4.81 -10.41 -0.48
C LEU A 55 4.46 -11.61 -1.38
N ASN A 56 3.32 -12.24 -1.11
CA ASN A 56 2.75 -13.28 -1.96
C ASN A 56 1.53 -12.71 -2.68
N TYR A 57 1.52 -12.78 -4.01
CA TYR A 57 0.44 -12.24 -4.84
C TYR A 57 -0.57 -13.34 -5.14
N LEU A 58 -1.76 -13.25 -4.53
CA LEU A 58 -2.80 -14.29 -4.63
C LEU A 58 -3.74 -14.08 -5.82
N ALA A 59 -4.08 -12.82 -6.11
CA ALA A 59 -4.95 -12.43 -7.21
C ALA A 59 -4.62 -11.00 -7.66
N PRO A 60 -4.83 -10.66 -8.95
CA PRO A 60 -4.62 -9.31 -9.44
C PRO A 60 -5.67 -8.35 -8.86
N LEU A 61 -5.22 -7.21 -8.33
CA LEU A 61 -6.11 -6.13 -7.95
C LEU A 61 -6.45 -5.29 -9.20
N LYS A 62 -7.74 -5.13 -9.47
CA LYS A 62 -8.26 -4.35 -10.60
C LYS A 62 -8.96 -3.11 -10.08
N VAL A 63 -8.85 -2.00 -10.81
CA VAL A 63 -9.76 -0.86 -10.60
C VAL A 63 -11.15 -1.31 -11.04
N LEU A 64 -12.13 -1.15 -10.17
CA LEU A 64 -13.52 -1.38 -10.55
C LEU A 64 -13.85 -0.41 -11.69
N PRO A 65 -14.37 -0.88 -12.84
CA PRO A 65 -14.84 0.03 -13.86
C PRO A 65 -15.92 0.95 -13.26
N PRO A 66 -16.04 2.20 -13.73
CA PRO A 66 -17.12 3.07 -13.30
C PRO A 66 -18.46 2.35 -13.47
N TYR A 67 -19.27 2.35 -12.41
CA TYR A 67 -20.54 1.64 -12.37
C TYR A 67 -21.38 2.02 -13.59
N SER A 68 -21.56 1.06 -14.50
CA SER A 68 -22.44 1.19 -15.65
C SER A 68 -23.73 0.43 -15.33
N PRO A 69 -24.84 1.11 -15.01
CA PRO A 69 -26.10 0.42 -14.75
C PRO A 69 -26.48 -0.36 -16.01
N LYS A 70 -26.68 -1.68 -15.87
CA LYS A 70 -27.25 -2.48 -16.95
C LYS A 70 -28.71 -2.08 -17.09
N ILE A 71 -29.02 -1.32 -18.14
CA ILE A 71 -30.41 -1.05 -18.55
C ILE A 71 -31.00 -2.41 -18.95
N LYS A 72 -32.04 -2.85 -18.25
CA LYS A 72 -32.86 -4.02 -18.59
C LYS A 72 -33.89 -3.65 -19.63
#